data_AF-A0A7C6UK62-F1
#
_entry.id   AF-A0A7C6UK62-F1
#
_cell.length_a   1.000
_cell.length_b   1.000
_cell.length_c   1.000
_cell.angle_alpha   90.00
_cell.angle_beta   90.00
_cell.angle_gamma   90.00
#
_symmetry.space_group_name_H-M   'P 1'
#
loop_
_entity.id
_entity.type
_entity.pdbx_description
1 polymer ?
#
loop_
_entity_poly.entity_id
_entity_poly.type
_entity_poly.pdbx_seq_one_letter_code
_entity_poly.pdbx_strand_id
1 'polypeptide(L)'
;MAIGINKSLKKSCETLLQNQKFRKVVLGLFFFFALTSIIYINVIPQRYNLKIGQVVQEDIRATKDGINTIATEKLRQAAADAVPKKYTIDHNITVQIKNEITKMFEDIREVRAKDYLSNREKIDDLKKLYPLSDETFATVITMDNTGLTELETITKAVMEEVMEDGVKEESIDRAKTYIIDQFRNMKISREARSVAQDIAFSVIRPNMVYDREATEVQQREAMASIEPVKIAKNQVLIEKGTTITKEHKELLKDLGMLADDIGANLSLLSGIMLLVI
;
A
#
# COMPACT_ATOMS: atom_id res chain seq x y z
N MET A 1 -65.05 51.33 10.24
CA MET A 1 -65.00 50.50 11.48
C MET A 1 -63.56 50.09 11.84
N ALA A 2 -62.56 50.98 11.72
CA ALA A 2 -61.13 50.63 11.86
C ALA A 2 -60.31 51.54 12.81
N ILE A 3 -60.96 52.33 13.66
CA ILE A 3 -60.28 53.26 14.59
C ILE A 3 -60.30 52.74 16.06
N GLY A 4 -61.13 51.74 16.38
CA GLY A 4 -61.31 51.24 17.76
C GLY A 4 -60.27 50.21 18.25
N ILE A 5 -59.67 49.43 17.36
CA ILE A 5 -58.79 48.30 17.74
C ILE A 5 -57.41 48.79 18.21
N ASN A 6 -56.92 49.88 17.63
CA ASN A 6 -55.60 50.43 17.98
C ASN A 6 -55.57 51.04 19.40
N LYS A 7 -56.71 51.52 19.89
CA LYS A 7 -56.80 52.19 21.21
C LYS A 7 -56.93 51.18 22.37
N SER A 8 -57.54 50.02 22.17
CA SER A 8 -57.64 48.98 23.21
C SER A 8 -56.34 48.19 23.37
N LEU A 9 -55.64 47.88 22.28
CA LEU A 9 -54.32 47.25 22.33
C LEU A 9 -53.30 48.16 23.04
N LYS A 10 -53.32 49.48 22.76
CA LYS A 10 -52.45 50.45 23.46
C LYS A 10 -52.74 50.53 24.96
N LYS A 11 -54.03 50.61 25.35
CA LYS A 11 -54.44 50.65 26.77
C LYS A 11 -54.12 49.35 27.53
N SER A 12 -54.30 48.19 26.90
CA SER A 12 -53.94 46.89 27.50
C SER A 12 -52.42 46.72 27.62
N CYS A 13 -51.64 47.23 26.66
CA CYS A 13 -50.18 47.25 26.76
C CYS A 13 -49.70 48.20 27.87
N GLU A 14 -50.32 49.38 28.00
CA GLU A 14 -50.02 50.36 29.06
C GLU A 14 -50.37 49.84 30.47
N THR A 15 -51.49 49.11 30.63
CA THR A 15 -51.89 48.52 31.92
C THR A 15 -51.05 47.30 32.30
N LEU A 16 -50.59 46.50 31.34
CA LEU A 16 -49.64 45.41 31.59
C LEU A 16 -48.25 45.95 31.97
N LEU A 17 -47.79 47.03 31.34
CA LEU A 17 -46.51 47.70 31.64
C LEU A 17 -46.47 48.36 33.04
N GLN A 18 -47.61 48.71 33.64
CA GLN A 18 -47.70 49.28 34.99
C GLN A 18 -47.60 48.24 36.12
N ASN A 19 -47.75 46.94 35.82
CA ASN A 19 -47.68 45.89 36.84
C ASN A 19 -46.21 45.57 37.20
N GLN A 20 -45.83 45.86 38.45
CA GLN A 20 -44.47 45.65 38.97
C GLN A 20 -43.94 44.23 38.78
N LYS A 21 -44.80 43.20 38.86
CA LYS A 21 -44.41 41.80 38.64
C LYS A 21 -44.15 41.51 37.16
N PHE A 22 -45.01 42.01 36.28
CA PHE A 22 -44.87 41.86 34.83
C PHE A 22 -43.60 42.56 34.33
N ARG A 23 -43.34 43.79 34.80
CA ARG A 23 -42.12 44.54 34.46
C ARG A 23 -40.84 43.81 34.86
N LYS A 24 -40.81 43.16 36.03
CA LYS A 24 -39.67 42.36 36.50
C LYS A 24 -39.45 41.10 35.66
N VAL A 25 -40.52 40.41 35.24
CA VAL A 25 -40.43 39.22 34.38
C VAL A 25 -39.94 39.59 32.97
N VAL A 26 -40.47 40.66 32.39
CA VAL A 26 -40.02 41.16 31.07
C VAL A 26 -38.55 41.58 31.12
N LEU A 27 -38.13 42.28 32.18
CA LEU A 27 -36.73 42.67 32.37
C LEU A 27 -35.81 41.43 32.54
N GLY A 28 -36.25 40.42 33.29
CA GLY A 28 -35.52 39.17 33.47
C GLY A 28 -35.34 38.38 32.17
N LEU A 29 -36.41 38.25 31.37
CA LEU A 29 -36.33 37.63 30.04
C LEU A 29 -35.41 38.40 29.10
N PHE A 30 -35.47 39.74 29.12
CA PHE A 30 -34.57 40.57 28.33
C PHE A 30 -33.10 40.31 28.70
N PHE A 31 -32.76 40.29 29.99
CA PHE A 31 -31.40 39.99 30.44
C PHE A 31 -30.98 38.55 30.11
N PHE A 32 -31.87 37.58 30.25
CA PHE A 32 -31.63 36.19 29.85
C PHE A 32 -31.26 36.10 28.37
N PHE A 33 -32.08 36.66 27.48
CA PHE A 33 -31.82 36.62 26.04
C PHE A 33 -30.57 37.43 25.66
N ALA A 34 -30.33 38.56 26.34
CA ALA A 34 -29.12 39.36 26.12
C ALA A 34 -27.85 38.58 26.51
N LEU A 35 -27.83 37.96 27.69
CA LEU A 35 -26.68 37.18 28.18
C LEU A 35 -26.44 35.94 27.30
N THR A 36 -27.51 35.20 26.97
CA THR A 36 -27.47 34.06 26.06
C THR A 36 -26.93 34.47 24.68
N SER A 37 -27.35 35.62 24.16
CA SER A 37 -26.86 36.13 22.86
C SER A 37 -25.38 36.51 22.92
N ILE A 38 -24.92 37.14 24.01
CA ILE A 38 -23.51 37.51 24.19
C ILE A 38 -22.63 36.25 24.26
N ILE A 39 -23.07 35.23 25.00
CA ILE A 39 -22.35 33.94 25.07
C ILE A 39 -22.36 33.25 23.71
N TYR A 40 -23.50 33.21 23.03
CA TYR A 40 -23.65 32.60 21.71
C TYR A 40 -22.70 33.22 20.66
N ILE A 41 -22.58 34.55 20.64
CA ILE A 41 -21.69 35.26 19.71
C ILE A 41 -20.21 34.96 19.97
N ASN A 42 -19.81 34.78 21.23
CA ASN A 42 -18.41 34.56 21.59
C ASN A 42 -17.95 33.09 21.45
N VAL A 43 -18.87 32.14 21.43
CA VAL A 43 -18.54 30.69 21.43
C VAL A 43 -18.43 30.12 20.01
N ILE A 44 -19.00 30.77 18.99
CA ILE A 44 -18.97 30.27 17.61
C ILE A 44 -17.59 30.54 16.98
N PRO A 45 -16.85 29.49 16.55
CA PRO A 45 -15.59 29.68 15.84
C PRO A 45 -15.84 30.34 14.48
N GLN A 46 -14.89 31.18 14.05
CA GLN A 46 -14.93 31.80 12.72
C GLN A 46 -14.98 30.71 11.64
N ARG A 47 -16.04 30.72 10.83
CA ARG A 47 -16.24 29.78 9.72
C ARG A 47 -16.04 30.49 8.39
N TYR A 48 -15.38 29.81 7.46
CA TYR A 48 -15.09 30.33 6.14
C TYR A 48 -15.98 29.67 5.08
N ASN A 49 -16.60 30.47 4.21
CA ASN A 49 -17.26 29.99 3.00
C ASN A 49 -16.34 30.21 1.80
N LEU A 50 -15.46 29.25 1.55
CA LEU A 50 -14.43 29.34 0.51
C LEU A 50 -14.79 28.48 -0.71
N LYS A 51 -14.60 29.05 -1.90
CA LYS A 51 -14.74 28.34 -3.18
C LYS A 51 -13.37 27.90 -3.69
N ILE A 52 -13.33 26.74 -4.34
CA ILE A 52 -12.10 26.27 -5.00
C ILE A 52 -11.73 27.28 -6.10
N GLY A 53 -10.44 27.63 -6.19
CA GLY A 53 -9.95 28.66 -7.10
C GLY A 53 -10.02 30.09 -6.57
N GLN A 54 -10.62 30.33 -5.40
CA GLN A 54 -10.63 31.65 -4.75
C GLN A 54 -9.26 31.96 -4.13
N VAL A 55 -8.81 33.20 -4.26
CA VAL A 55 -7.58 33.68 -3.60
C VAL A 55 -7.90 34.18 -2.19
N VAL A 56 -7.14 33.68 -1.22
CA VAL A 56 -7.26 34.03 0.20
C VAL A 56 -6.76 35.44 0.45
N GLN A 57 -7.56 36.26 1.13
CA GLN A 57 -7.24 37.68 1.39
C GLN A 57 -6.46 37.90 2.69
N GLU A 58 -6.52 36.95 3.63
CA GLU A 58 -5.88 37.00 4.96
C GLU A 58 -5.48 35.59 5.41
N ASP A 59 -4.43 35.46 6.20
CA ASP A 59 -3.97 34.16 6.71
C ASP A 59 -5.09 33.41 7.44
N ILE A 60 -5.35 32.17 7.03
CA ILE A 60 -6.27 31.29 7.76
C ILE A 60 -5.47 30.49 8.77
N ARG A 61 -5.77 30.67 10.05
CA ARG A 61 -5.06 30.04 11.18
C ARG A 61 -5.94 29.03 11.90
N ALA A 62 -5.31 27.97 12.40
CA ALA A 62 -6.00 26.91 13.12
C ALA A 62 -6.63 27.43 14.43
N THR A 63 -7.91 27.15 14.66
CA THR A 63 -8.63 27.58 15.87
C THR A 63 -8.40 26.66 17.07
N LYS A 64 -7.97 25.42 16.80
CA LYS A 64 -7.69 24.36 17.77
C LYS A 64 -6.58 23.45 17.25
N ASP A 65 -6.03 22.64 18.13
CA ASP A 65 -5.16 21.54 17.73
C ASP A 65 -5.95 20.51 16.89
N GLY A 66 -5.27 19.89 15.94
CA GLY A 66 -5.88 18.91 15.05
C GLY A 66 -4.85 18.09 14.30
N ILE A 67 -5.34 17.32 13.33
CA ILE A 67 -4.52 16.46 12.48
C ILE A 67 -4.79 16.84 11.03
N ASN A 68 -3.73 16.98 10.23
CA ASN A 68 -3.85 17.11 8.79
C ASN A 68 -4.03 15.71 8.19
N THR A 69 -5.27 15.26 8.04
CA THR A 69 -5.58 13.92 7.53
C THR A 69 -5.02 13.71 6.12
N ILE A 70 -5.13 14.72 5.25
CA ILE A 70 -4.65 14.64 3.86
C ILE A 70 -3.12 14.51 3.80
N ALA A 71 -2.39 15.36 4.54
CA ALA A 71 -0.93 15.28 4.57
C ALA A 71 -0.46 13.97 5.21
N THR A 72 -1.13 13.52 6.27
CA THR A 72 -0.84 12.23 6.92
C THR A 72 -1.05 11.07 5.94
N GLU A 73 -2.17 11.05 5.22
CA GLU A 73 -2.49 9.98 4.28
C GLU A 73 -1.55 9.97 3.08
N LYS A 74 -1.12 11.14 2.59
CA LYS A 74 -0.07 11.24 1.57
C LYS A 74 1.25 10.63 2.05
N LEU A 75 1.65 10.90 3.29
CA LEU A 75 2.86 10.29 3.87
C LEU A 75 2.71 8.79 4.06
N ARG A 76 1.54 8.31 4.47
CA ARG A 76 1.22 6.87 4.55
C ARG A 76 1.32 6.18 3.21
N GLN A 77 0.70 6.77 2.18
CA GLN A 77 0.76 6.23 0.82
C GLN A 77 2.19 6.22 0.28
N ALA A 78 2.94 7.31 0.45
CA ALA A 78 4.35 7.35 0.08
C ALA A 78 5.18 6.28 0.81
N ALA A 79 4.88 6.01 2.09
CA ALA A 79 5.53 4.94 2.85
C ALA A 79 5.16 3.56 2.31
N ALA A 80 3.90 3.32 1.96
CA ALA A 80 3.45 2.06 1.34
C ALA A 80 4.08 1.84 -0.05
N ASP A 81 4.15 2.89 -0.87
CA ASP A 81 4.72 2.85 -2.22
C ASP A 81 6.24 2.62 -2.19
N ALA A 82 6.90 3.07 -1.12
CA ALA A 82 8.32 2.82 -0.88
C ALA A 82 8.63 1.38 -0.42
N VAL A 83 7.62 0.58 -0.02
CA VAL A 83 7.84 -0.81 0.38
C VAL A 83 8.21 -1.65 -0.83
N PRO A 84 9.39 -2.30 -0.84
CA PRO A 84 9.77 -3.18 -1.93
C PRO A 84 8.88 -4.42 -1.96
N LYS A 85 8.56 -4.89 -3.16
CA LYS A 85 7.83 -6.15 -3.35
C LYS A 85 8.55 -7.30 -2.66
N LYS A 86 7.80 -8.12 -1.93
CA LYS A 86 8.28 -9.37 -1.36
C LYS A 86 8.12 -10.51 -2.34
N TYR A 87 9.07 -11.43 -2.28
CA TYR A 87 9.10 -12.61 -3.11
C TYR A 87 9.33 -13.81 -2.20
N THR A 88 8.70 -14.93 -2.56
CA THR A 88 8.84 -16.21 -1.87
C THR A 88 9.27 -17.28 -2.86
N ILE A 89 9.88 -18.34 -2.36
CA ILE A 89 10.36 -19.46 -3.18
C ILE A 89 9.18 -20.37 -3.52
N ASP A 90 8.93 -20.55 -4.82
CA ASP A 90 8.04 -21.59 -5.32
C ASP A 90 8.79 -22.91 -5.44
N HIS A 91 8.61 -23.75 -4.41
CA HIS A 91 9.22 -25.06 -4.32
C HIS A 91 8.74 -26.01 -5.44
N ASN A 92 7.58 -25.76 -6.06
CA ASN A 92 7.11 -26.58 -7.18
C ASN A 92 8.02 -26.43 -8.40
N ILE A 93 8.57 -25.23 -8.63
CA ILE A 93 9.51 -25.00 -9.73
C ILE A 93 10.80 -25.80 -9.51
N THR A 94 11.32 -25.82 -8.28
CA THR A 94 12.48 -26.65 -7.92
C THR A 94 12.21 -28.13 -8.16
N VAL A 95 11.03 -28.63 -7.76
CA VAL A 95 10.62 -30.02 -8.00
C VAL A 95 10.51 -30.32 -9.50
N GLN A 96 9.92 -29.41 -10.29
CA GLN A 96 9.81 -29.57 -11.74
C GLN A 96 11.18 -29.66 -12.41
N ILE A 97 12.13 -28.80 -12.04
CA ILE A 97 13.50 -28.84 -12.57
C ILE A 97 14.15 -30.20 -12.26
N LYS A 98 14.04 -30.70 -11.02
CA LYS A 98 14.58 -32.02 -10.66
C LYS A 98 13.94 -33.14 -11.49
N ASN A 99 12.64 -33.05 -11.77
CA ASN A 99 11.93 -34.02 -12.60
C ASN A 99 12.34 -33.91 -14.08
N GLU A 100 12.55 -32.71 -14.60
CA GLU A 100 13.05 -32.49 -15.97
C GLU A 100 14.45 -33.08 -16.16
N ILE A 101 15.34 -32.91 -15.17
CA ILE A 101 16.66 -33.54 -15.18
C ILE A 101 16.52 -35.06 -15.15
N THR A 102 15.70 -35.59 -14.24
CA THR A 102 15.46 -37.04 -14.13
C THR A 102 14.99 -37.62 -15.47
N LYS A 103 13.98 -36.99 -16.08
CA LYS A 103 13.45 -37.38 -17.39
C LYS A 103 14.52 -37.32 -18.49
N MET A 104 15.34 -36.27 -18.51
CA MET A 104 16.44 -36.15 -19.48
C MET A 104 17.42 -37.32 -19.36
N PHE A 105 17.80 -37.71 -18.14
CA PHE A 105 18.67 -38.86 -17.93
C PHE A 105 17.99 -40.20 -18.24
N GLU A 106 16.67 -40.33 -18.05
CA GLU A 106 15.89 -41.47 -18.51
C GLU A 106 15.90 -41.58 -20.04
N ASP A 107 15.60 -40.50 -20.76
CA ASP A 107 15.63 -40.44 -22.22
C ASP A 107 17.05 -40.76 -22.77
N ILE A 108 18.10 -40.28 -22.11
CA ILE A 108 19.50 -40.63 -22.42
C ILE A 108 19.73 -42.14 -22.27
N ARG A 109 19.28 -42.76 -21.18
CA ARG A 109 19.43 -44.21 -20.97
C ARG A 109 18.67 -45.02 -22.03
N GLU A 110 17.45 -44.60 -22.38
CA GLU A 110 16.66 -45.25 -23.42
C GLU A 110 17.34 -45.18 -24.79
N VAL A 111 17.87 -44.02 -25.18
CA VAL A 111 18.60 -43.86 -26.44
C VAL A 111 19.92 -44.64 -26.42
N ARG A 112 20.64 -44.66 -25.29
CA ARG A 112 21.88 -45.44 -25.15
C ARG A 112 21.64 -46.94 -25.36
N ALA A 113 20.52 -47.48 -24.88
CA ALA A 113 20.15 -48.88 -25.02
C ALA A 113 19.77 -49.33 -26.44
N LYS A 114 19.63 -48.40 -27.40
CA LYS A 114 19.38 -48.73 -28.81
C LYS A 114 20.67 -49.17 -29.52
N ASP A 115 21.09 -50.42 -29.31
CA ASP A 115 22.34 -50.97 -29.86
C ASP A 115 22.38 -51.02 -31.40
N TYR A 116 21.22 -50.94 -32.06
CA TYR A 116 21.11 -50.91 -33.52
C TYR A 116 21.38 -49.52 -34.13
N LEU A 117 21.50 -48.46 -33.31
CA LEU A 117 21.80 -47.11 -33.78
C LEU A 117 23.29 -46.78 -33.60
N SER A 118 23.86 -46.10 -34.58
CA SER A 118 25.17 -45.47 -34.46
C SER A 118 25.15 -44.34 -33.43
N ASN A 119 26.32 -43.98 -32.87
CA ASN A 119 26.42 -42.84 -31.95
C ASN A 119 25.92 -41.53 -32.57
N ARG A 120 26.08 -41.36 -33.88
CA ARG A 120 25.59 -40.16 -34.59
C ARG A 120 24.06 -40.11 -34.60
N GLU A 121 23.41 -41.22 -34.90
CA GLU A 121 21.93 -41.31 -34.87
C GLU A 121 21.38 -41.12 -33.45
N LYS A 122 22.07 -41.65 -32.44
CA LYS A 122 21.72 -41.43 -31.02
C LYS A 122 21.78 -39.94 -30.64
N ILE A 123 22.82 -39.23 -31.08
CA ILE A 123 22.94 -37.77 -30.87
C ILE A 123 21.79 -37.04 -31.59
N ASP A 124 21.52 -37.39 -32.85
CA ASP A 124 20.45 -36.77 -33.64
C ASP A 124 19.07 -36.99 -33.00
N ASP A 125 18.82 -38.14 -32.37
CA ASP A 125 17.59 -38.41 -31.62
C ASP A 125 17.49 -37.54 -30.35
N LEU A 126 18.56 -37.42 -29.57
CA LEU A 126 18.55 -36.60 -28.35
C LEU A 126 18.41 -35.10 -28.64
N LYS A 127 18.99 -34.60 -29.73
CA LYS A 127 18.85 -33.21 -30.17
C LYS A 127 17.43 -32.81 -30.51
N LYS A 128 16.58 -33.75 -30.89
CA LYS A 128 15.14 -33.50 -31.12
C LYS A 128 14.39 -33.24 -29.82
N LEU A 129 14.90 -33.75 -28.70
CA LEU A 129 14.27 -33.68 -27.39
C LEU A 129 14.81 -32.52 -26.55
N TYR A 130 16.12 -32.26 -26.62
CA TYR A 130 16.79 -31.30 -25.74
C TYR A 130 17.76 -30.37 -26.50
N PRO A 131 17.77 -29.08 -26.18
CA PRO A 131 18.62 -28.07 -26.84
C PRO A 131 20.04 -28.06 -26.27
N LEU A 132 20.73 -29.21 -26.27
CA LEU A 132 22.12 -29.33 -25.79
C LEU A 132 23.10 -29.54 -26.96
N SER A 133 24.40 -29.39 -26.68
CA SER A 133 25.43 -29.50 -27.71
C SER A 133 25.72 -30.95 -28.10
N ASP A 134 26.22 -31.14 -29.33
CA ASP A 134 26.63 -32.46 -29.83
C ASP A 134 27.75 -33.07 -28.96
N GLU A 135 28.63 -32.24 -28.40
CA GLU A 135 29.70 -32.65 -27.48
C GLU A 135 29.13 -33.15 -26.15
N THR A 136 28.10 -32.49 -25.62
CA THR A 136 27.36 -32.92 -24.44
C THR A 136 26.79 -34.32 -24.65
N PHE A 137 26.10 -34.54 -25.78
CA PHE A 137 25.50 -35.83 -26.11
C PHE A 137 26.53 -36.93 -26.39
N ALA A 138 27.62 -36.62 -27.10
CA ALA A 138 28.70 -37.56 -27.35
C ALA A 138 29.33 -38.06 -26.05
N THR A 139 29.46 -37.18 -25.06
CA THR A 139 30.00 -37.50 -23.73
C THR A 139 29.05 -38.43 -22.96
N VAL A 140 27.75 -38.10 -22.85
CA VAL A 140 26.81 -38.92 -22.07
C VAL A 140 26.51 -40.29 -22.70
N ILE A 141 26.57 -40.39 -24.04
CA ILE A 141 26.36 -41.67 -24.74
C ILE A 141 27.51 -42.65 -24.46
N THR A 142 28.74 -42.14 -24.34
CA THR A 142 29.96 -42.94 -24.15
C THR A 142 30.34 -43.15 -22.68
N MET A 143 29.77 -42.37 -21.76
CA MET A 143 29.93 -42.53 -20.32
C MET A 143 29.39 -43.87 -19.82
N ASP A 144 30.03 -44.48 -18.83
CA ASP A 144 29.52 -45.71 -18.21
C ASP A 144 28.24 -45.45 -17.38
N ASN A 145 27.54 -46.53 -17.02
CA ASN A 145 26.24 -46.41 -16.31
C ASN A 145 26.38 -45.86 -14.89
N THR A 146 27.49 -46.15 -14.21
CA THR A 146 27.77 -45.64 -12.86
C THR A 146 28.05 -44.15 -12.93
N GLY A 147 28.92 -43.72 -13.85
CA GLY A 147 29.23 -42.31 -14.11
C GLY A 147 28.00 -41.51 -14.51
N LEU A 148 27.11 -42.06 -15.36
CA LEU A 148 25.88 -41.38 -15.75
C LEU A 148 24.93 -41.17 -14.54
N THR A 149 24.85 -42.16 -13.65
CA THR A 149 23.99 -42.10 -12.46
C THR A 149 24.55 -41.14 -11.40
N GLU A 150 25.87 -41.13 -11.22
CA GLU A 150 26.56 -40.16 -10.37
C GLU A 150 26.37 -38.73 -10.90
N LEU A 151 26.50 -38.54 -12.22
CA LEU A 151 26.29 -37.25 -12.88
C LEU A 151 24.86 -36.72 -12.68
N GLU A 152 23.85 -37.59 -12.84
CA GLU A 152 22.44 -37.23 -12.58
C GLU A 152 22.25 -36.77 -11.14
N THR A 153 22.80 -37.54 -10.19
CA THR A 153 22.67 -37.28 -8.75
C THR A 153 23.29 -35.95 -8.37
N ILE A 154 24.53 -35.71 -8.83
CA ILE A 154 25.26 -34.48 -8.56
C ILE A 154 24.57 -33.27 -9.21
N THR A 155 24.10 -33.41 -10.46
CA THR A 155 23.40 -32.33 -11.16
C THR A 155 22.11 -31.95 -10.43
N LYS A 156 21.32 -32.93 -9.98
CA LYS A 156 20.09 -32.69 -9.20
C LYS A 156 20.39 -32.03 -7.86
N ALA A 157 21.46 -32.44 -7.17
CA ALA A 157 21.85 -31.85 -5.90
C ALA A 157 22.27 -30.38 -6.04
N VAL A 158 23.11 -30.06 -7.03
CA VAL A 158 23.50 -28.66 -7.31
C VAL A 158 22.29 -27.82 -7.68
N MET A 159 21.41 -28.34 -8.54
CA MET A 159 20.20 -27.61 -8.92
C MET A 159 19.25 -27.40 -7.73
N GLU A 160 19.10 -28.37 -6.83
CA GLU A 160 18.32 -28.20 -5.62
C GLU A 160 18.89 -27.08 -4.75
N GLU A 161 20.19 -27.09 -4.47
CA GLU A 161 20.87 -26.06 -3.67
C GLU A 161 20.71 -24.65 -4.28
N VAL A 162 20.96 -24.52 -5.58
CA VAL A 162 20.84 -23.22 -6.29
C VAL A 162 19.40 -22.69 -6.23
N MET A 163 18.42 -23.57 -6.40
CA MET A 163 17.02 -23.18 -6.43
C MET A 163 16.47 -22.94 -5.02
N GLU A 164 16.98 -23.61 -3.99
CA GLU A 164 16.63 -23.35 -2.57
C GLU A 164 17.13 -21.98 -2.07
N ASP A 165 18.20 -21.43 -2.64
CA ASP A 165 18.64 -20.05 -2.35
C ASP A 165 17.70 -18.99 -2.96
N GLY A 166 16.90 -19.39 -3.95
CA GLY A 166 15.94 -18.52 -4.63
C GLY A 166 16.54 -17.78 -5.82
N VAL A 167 16.06 -18.10 -7.02
CA VAL A 167 16.50 -17.48 -8.27
C VAL A 167 15.46 -16.48 -8.74
N LYS A 168 15.86 -15.20 -8.82
CA LYS A 168 15.08 -14.13 -9.47
C LYS A 168 15.46 -14.00 -10.93
N GLU A 169 14.59 -13.35 -11.69
CA GLU A 169 14.80 -13.08 -13.12
C GLU A 169 16.08 -12.26 -13.35
N GLU A 170 16.29 -11.20 -12.58
CA GLU A 170 17.48 -10.35 -12.66
C GLU A 170 18.76 -10.99 -12.11
N SER A 171 18.66 -12.17 -11.48
CA SER A 171 19.80 -12.87 -10.86
C SER A 171 20.17 -14.18 -11.54
N ILE A 172 19.56 -14.51 -12.68
CA ILE A 172 19.84 -15.76 -13.41
C ILE A 172 21.34 -15.94 -13.69
N ASP A 173 22.03 -14.89 -14.16
CA ASP A 173 23.45 -14.99 -14.49
C ASP A 173 24.33 -15.20 -13.25
N ARG A 174 23.92 -14.66 -12.09
CA ARG A 174 24.59 -14.96 -10.82
C ARG A 174 24.39 -16.41 -10.42
N ALA A 175 23.17 -16.94 -10.56
CA ALA A 175 22.88 -18.34 -10.30
C ALA A 175 23.69 -19.28 -11.23
N LYS A 176 23.82 -18.93 -12.52
CA LYS A 176 24.69 -19.66 -13.46
C LYS A 176 26.16 -19.64 -13.04
N THR A 177 26.66 -18.50 -12.57
CA THR A 177 28.03 -18.39 -12.05
C THR A 177 28.23 -19.29 -10.82
N TYR A 178 27.26 -19.30 -9.91
CA TYR A 178 27.27 -20.18 -8.74
C TYR A 178 27.29 -21.66 -9.14
N ILE A 179 26.44 -22.08 -10.09
CA ILE A 179 26.45 -23.44 -10.66
C ILE A 179 27.85 -23.82 -11.19
N ILE A 180 28.50 -22.92 -11.93
CA ILE A 180 29.85 -23.17 -12.47
C ILE A 180 30.83 -23.46 -11.34
N ASP A 181 30.80 -22.63 -10.29
CA ASP A 181 31.73 -22.74 -9.16
C ASP A 181 31.44 -24.01 -8.33
N GLN A 182 30.17 -24.39 -8.15
CA GLN A 182 29.79 -25.65 -7.48
C GLN A 182 30.42 -26.86 -8.17
N PHE A 183 30.23 -27.01 -9.48
CA PHE A 183 30.83 -28.14 -10.21
C PHE A 183 32.36 -28.04 -10.34
N ARG A 184 32.94 -26.84 -10.26
CA ARG A 184 34.41 -26.66 -10.26
C ARG A 184 35.05 -27.24 -9.00
N ASN A 185 34.39 -27.08 -7.86
CA ASN A 185 34.89 -27.54 -6.56
C ASN A 185 34.72 -29.06 -6.35
N MET A 186 33.99 -29.74 -7.24
CA MET A 186 33.78 -31.18 -7.20
C MET A 186 34.90 -31.96 -7.88
N LYS A 187 35.21 -33.15 -7.33
CA LYS A 187 36.22 -34.08 -7.84
C LYS A 187 35.67 -34.93 -9.00
N ILE A 188 35.24 -34.26 -10.08
CA ILE A 188 34.73 -34.89 -11.31
C ILE A 188 35.61 -34.55 -12.52
N SER A 189 35.50 -35.35 -13.59
CA SER A 189 36.23 -35.10 -14.84
C SER A 189 35.78 -33.78 -15.49
N ARG A 190 36.61 -33.25 -16.40
CA ARG A 190 36.30 -32.00 -17.10
C ARG A 190 35.08 -32.16 -18.01
N GLU A 191 34.96 -33.32 -18.62
CA GLU A 191 33.89 -33.70 -19.54
C GLU A 191 32.56 -33.81 -18.77
N ALA A 192 32.56 -34.51 -17.62
CA ALA A 192 31.40 -34.61 -16.74
C ALA A 192 30.95 -33.23 -16.23
N ARG A 193 31.91 -32.36 -15.87
CA ARG A 193 31.63 -30.99 -15.44
C ARG A 193 30.94 -30.18 -16.54
N SER A 194 31.43 -30.25 -17.78
CA SER A 194 30.85 -29.52 -18.90
C SER A 194 29.41 -29.98 -19.16
N VAL A 195 29.17 -31.29 -19.16
CA VAL A 195 27.82 -31.85 -19.34
C VAL A 195 26.87 -31.39 -18.24
N ALA A 196 27.29 -31.46 -16.97
CA ALA A 196 26.45 -31.05 -15.85
C ALA A 196 26.06 -29.56 -15.95
N GLN A 197 27.00 -28.69 -16.37
CA GLN A 197 26.75 -27.27 -16.59
C GLN A 197 25.76 -27.03 -17.72
N ASP A 198 25.92 -27.70 -18.86
CA ASP A 198 25.00 -27.57 -20.00
C ASP A 198 23.58 -28.00 -19.63
N ILE A 199 23.44 -29.13 -18.94
CA ILE A 199 22.14 -29.62 -18.46
C ILE A 199 21.54 -28.61 -17.49
N ALA A 200 22.29 -28.18 -16.47
CA ALA A 200 21.83 -27.20 -15.48
C ALA A 200 21.36 -25.89 -16.14
N PHE A 201 22.11 -25.39 -17.12
CA PHE A 201 21.77 -24.15 -17.84
C PHE A 201 20.54 -24.29 -18.73
N SER A 202 20.25 -25.49 -19.23
CA SER A 202 19.06 -25.74 -20.04
C SER A 202 17.76 -25.73 -19.25
N VAL A 203 17.81 -26.04 -17.94
CA VAL A 203 16.62 -26.16 -17.08
C VAL A 203 16.45 -25.03 -16.07
N ILE A 204 17.54 -24.32 -15.71
CA ILE A 204 17.49 -23.23 -14.72
C ILE A 204 16.52 -22.13 -15.16
N ARG A 205 15.65 -21.73 -14.24
CA ARG A 205 14.68 -20.65 -14.41
C ARG A 205 14.35 -20.01 -13.06
N PRO A 206 13.79 -18.80 -13.04
CA PRO A 206 13.38 -18.15 -11.79
C PRO A 206 12.36 -19.00 -11.03
N ASN A 207 12.50 -19.07 -9.70
CA ASN A 207 11.50 -19.65 -8.80
C ASN A 207 11.04 -18.70 -7.70
N MET A 208 11.50 -17.45 -7.71
CA MET A 208 11.02 -16.43 -6.79
C MET A 208 9.74 -15.80 -7.33
N VAL A 209 8.62 -16.05 -6.65
CA VAL A 209 7.30 -15.55 -7.03
C VAL A 209 6.89 -14.40 -6.13
N TYR A 210 6.22 -13.39 -6.69
CA TYR A 210 5.73 -12.24 -5.94
C TYR A 210 4.75 -12.67 -4.85
N ASP A 211 5.11 -12.40 -3.60
CA ASP A 211 4.27 -12.61 -2.43
C ASP A 211 3.46 -11.35 -2.16
N ARG A 212 2.27 -11.31 -2.75
CA ARG A 212 1.35 -10.19 -2.63
C ARG A 212 0.91 -9.98 -1.19
N GLU A 213 0.63 -11.07 -0.47
CA GLU A 213 0.13 -10.98 0.91
C GLU A 213 1.19 -10.41 1.84
N ALA A 214 2.41 -10.95 1.79
CA ALA A 214 3.53 -10.43 2.58
C ALA A 214 3.84 -8.96 2.25
N THR A 215 3.76 -8.59 0.97
CA THR A 215 3.96 -7.19 0.55
C THR A 215 2.86 -6.29 1.11
N GLU A 216 1.60 -6.67 1.01
CA GLU A 216 0.47 -5.90 1.54
C GLU A 216 0.48 -5.78 3.07
N VAL A 217 0.98 -6.80 3.78
CA VAL A 217 1.19 -6.74 5.23
C VAL A 217 2.25 -5.70 5.56
N GLN A 218 3.40 -5.72 4.89
CA GLN A 218 4.47 -4.73 5.13
C GLN A 218 4.07 -3.32 4.73
N GLN A 219 3.29 -3.15 3.66
CA GLN A 219 2.71 -1.86 3.30
C GLN A 219 1.80 -1.33 4.42
N ARG A 220 0.96 -2.19 5.01
CA ARG A 220 0.12 -1.82 6.16
C ARG A 220 0.92 -1.43 7.38
N GLU A 221 1.98 -2.16 7.70
CA GLU A 221 2.90 -1.83 8.79
C GLU A 221 3.64 -0.50 8.55
N ALA A 222 4.08 -0.25 7.32
CA ALA A 222 4.72 1.01 6.94
C ALA A 222 3.74 2.18 7.10
N MET A 223 2.48 2.04 6.65
CA MET A 223 1.44 3.04 6.86
C MET A 223 1.12 3.28 8.34
N ALA A 224 1.03 2.22 9.13
CA ALA A 224 0.76 2.31 10.56
C ALA A 224 1.90 2.99 11.34
N SER A 225 3.13 2.89 10.82
CA SER A 225 4.33 3.51 11.41
C SER A 225 4.41 5.02 11.17
N ILE A 226 3.60 5.58 10.26
CA ILE A 226 3.56 7.02 9.99
C ILE A 226 2.74 7.74 11.07
N GLU A 227 3.43 8.60 11.82
CA GLU A 227 2.79 9.49 12.77
C GLU A 227 1.89 10.52 12.08
N PRO A 228 0.71 10.83 12.65
CA PRO A 228 -0.15 11.87 12.12
C PRO A 228 0.53 13.24 12.11
N VAL A 229 0.37 13.97 11.01
CA VAL A 229 0.84 15.36 10.87
C VAL A 229 -0.03 16.24 11.77
N LYS A 230 0.53 16.62 12.92
CA LYS A 230 -0.15 17.45 13.92
C LYS A 230 -0.22 18.91 13.46
N ILE A 231 -1.33 19.54 13.78
CA ILE A 231 -1.58 20.97 13.60
C ILE A 231 -1.73 21.57 14.99
N ALA A 232 -0.95 22.60 15.28
CA ALA A 232 -1.06 23.35 16.52
C ALA A 232 -2.07 24.49 16.38
N LYS A 233 -2.73 24.85 17.48
CA LYS A 233 -3.55 26.06 17.58
C LYS A 233 -2.76 27.30 17.16
N ASN A 234 -3.41 28.21 16.43
CA ASN A 234 -2.86 29.43 15.84
C ASN A 234 -1.80 29.23 14.73
N GLN A 235 -1.48 27.99 14.36
CA GLN A 235 -0.65 27.70 13.20
C GLN A 235 -1.31 28.23 11.91
N VAL A 236 -0.51 28.83 11.02
CA VAL A 236 -0.99 29.22 9.68
C VAL A 236 -1.25 27.97 8.88
N LEU A 237 -2.48 27.81 8.40
CA LEU A 237 -2.91 26.70 7.55
C LEU A 237 -2.81 27.07 6.07
N ILE A 238 -3.22 28.30 5.74
CA ILE A 238 -3.25 28.82 4.38
C ILE A 238 -2.81 30.27 4.44
N GLU A 239 -1.73 30.59 3.74
CA GLU A 239 -1.19 31.95 3.69
C GLU A 239 -2.05 32.86 2.82
N LYS A 240 -2.07 34.16 3.16
CA LYS A 240 -2.63 35.20 2.31
C LYS A 240 -2.05 35.13 0.89
N GLY A 241 -2.90 35.28 -0.11
CA GLY A 241 -2.53 35.22 -1.52
C GLY A 241 -2.55 33.80 -2.11
N THR A 242 -2.76 32.76 -1.28
CA THR A 242 -2.86 31.38 -1.76
C THR A 242 -4.21 31.12 -2.43
N THR A 243 -4.20 30.38 -3.54
CA THR A 243 -5.42 29.90 -4.21
C THR A 243 -5.97 28.66 -3.49
N ILE A 244 -7.25 28.67 -3.14
CA ILE A 244 -7.92 27.56 -2.44
C ILE A 244 -7.99 26.32 -3.33
N THR A 245 -7.42 25.22 -2.84
CA THR A 245 -7.46 23.90 -3.47
C THR A 245 -8.50 23.01 -2.79
N LYS A 246 -8.73 21.82 -3.33
CA LYS A 246 -9.56 20.79 -2.68
C LYS A 246 -8.98 20.37 -1.32
N GLU A 247 -7.65 20.25 -1.23
CA GLU A 247 -6.95 19.87 0.00
C GLU A 247 -7.15 20.90 1.11
N HIS A 248 -7.10 22.19 0.76
CA HIS A 248 -7.41 23.28 1.70
C HIS A 248 -8.84 23.18 2.25
N LYS A 249 -9.83 22.81 1.43
CA LYS A 249 -11.21 22.64 1.92
C LYS A 249 -11.34 21.43 2.85
N GLU A 250 -10.77 20.29 2.50
CA GLU A 250 -10.80 19.11 3.39
C GLU A 250 -10.06 19.38 4.71
N LEU A 251 -8.92 20.06 4.67
CA LEU A 251 -8.20 20.50 5.87
C LEU A 251 -9.07 21.39 6.79
N LEU A 252 -9.75 22.39 6.23
CA LEU A 252 -10.64 23.26 7.01
C LEU A 252 -11.89 22.52 7.48
N LYS A 253 -12.36 21.53 6.74
CA LYS A 253 -13.49 20.68 7.11
C LYS A 253 -13.14 19.79 8.31
N ASP A 254 -11.97 19.14 8.29
CA ASP A 254 -11.46 18.32 9.39
C ASP A 254 -11.32 19.13 10.69
N LEU A 255 -11.01 20.42 10.57
CA LEU A 255 -10.94 21.35 11.70
C LEU A 255 -12.29 21.98 12.08
N GLY A 256 -13.38 21.72 11.34
CA GLY A 256 -14.70 22.29 11.58
C GLY A 256 -14.79 23.80 11.28
N MET A 257 -13.93 24.31 10.39
CA MET A 257 -13.79 25.72 10.05
C MET A 257 -14.55 26.12 8.77
N LEU A 258 -15.32 25.22 8.16
CA LEU A 258 -16.17 25.53 7.00
C LEU A 258 -17.60 25.91 7.42
N ALA A 259 -18.18 26.89 6.73
CA ALA A 259 -19.50 27.45 7.06
C ALA A 259 -20.68 26.49 6.81
N ASP A 260 -20.55 25.54 5.89
CA ASP A 260 -21.65 24.71 5.38
C ASP A 260 -22.13 23.57 6.33
N ASP A 261 -21.57 23.45 7.55
CA ASP A 261 -22.00 22.44 8.52
C ASP A 261 -23.17 22.96 9.40
N ILE A 262 -24.39 22.91 8.84
CA ILE A 262 -25.63 23.47 9.40
C ILE A 262 -26.13 22.64 10.61
N GLY A 263 -25.79 21.35 10.70
CA GLY A 263 -26.30 20.43 11.73
C GLY A 263 -25.82 20.73 13.16
N ALA A 264 -24.59 21.25 13.30
CA ALA A 264 -24.02 21.61 14.60
C ALA A 264 -24.69 22.83 15.26
N ASN A 265 -25.41 23.65 14.48
CA ASN A 265 -25.98 24.91 14.98
C ASN A 265 -27.20 24.68 15.90
N LEU A 266 -27.97 23.61 15.70
CA LEU A 266 -29.22 23.39 16.43
C LEU A 266 -28.99 22.76 17.82
N SER A 267 -28.00 21.88 17.95
CA SER A 267 -27.66 21.20 19.21
C SER A 267 -26.89 22.08 20.20
N LEU A 268 -26.04 22.98 19.69
CA LEU A 268 -25.36 23.99 20.52
C LEU A 268 -26.36 25.03 21.07
N LEU A 269 -27.34 25.44 20.26
CA LEU A 269 -28.40 26.36 20.70
C LEU A 269 -29.27 25.77 21.81
N SER A 270 -29.66 24.49 21.70
CA SER A 270 -30.47 23.84 22.73
C SER A 270 -29.71 23.65 24.06
N GLY A 271 -28.41 23.33 24.00
CA GLY A 271 -27.56 23.19 25.19
C GLY A 271 -27.37 24.50 25.95
N ILE A 272 -27.14 25.62 25.24
CA ILE A 272 -27.00 26.94 25.85
C ILE A 272 -28.32 27.38 26.49
N MET A 273 -29.47 27.14 25.82
CA MET A 273 -30.79 27.46 26.40
C MET A 273 -31.06 26.68 27.69
N LEU A 274 -30.53 25.45 27.83
CA LEU A 274 -30.72 24.61 29.01
C LEU A 274 -29.79 25.00 30.19
N LEU A 275 -28.62 25.59 29.91
CA LEU A 275 -27.66 26.03 30.93
C LEU A 275 -28.08 27.36 31.59
N VAL A 276 -28.81 28.20 30.88
CA VAL A 276 -29.21 29.53 31.37
C VAL A 276 -30.55 29.49 32.14
N ILE A 277 -31.36 28.43 32.00
CA ILE A 277 -32.60 28.19 32.77
C ILE A 277 -32.25 27.69 34.17
#